data_AF-A0A1I4MC54-F1
#
_entry.id   AF-A0A1I4MC54-F1
#
_cell.length_a   1.000
_cell.length_b   1.000
_cell.length_c   1.000
_cell.angle_alpha   90.00
_cell.angle_beta   90.00
_cell.angle_gamma   90.00
#
_symmetry.space_group_name_H-M   'P 1'
#
loop_
_entity.id
_entity.type
_entity.pdbx_description
1 polymer ?
#
loop_
_entity_poly.entity_id
_entity_poly.type
_entity_poly.pdbx_seq_one_letter_code
_entity_poly.pdbx_strand_id
1 'polypeptide(L)'
;MKKSIYVILILIALNAVGLAVAATEPSAQPVPTAPIATNLAAGYPAATATLPPMPTPPASIADAKATAAYIAAVDAYLKASQLYIDAATNDANLVIKERNAAIESANQAAAAYNAFFKIDTKK
;
A
#
# COMPACT_ATOMS: atom_id res chain seq x y z
N MET A 1 59.78 2.70 29.77
CA MET A 1 59.42 1.32 29.36
C MET A 1 58.20 0.73 30.07
N LYS A 2 57.78 1.20 31.26
CA LYS A 2 56.56 0.68 31.94
C LYS A 2 55.23 1.08 31.28
N LYS A 3 55.14 2.27 30.66
CA LYS A 3 53.88 2.78 30.06
C LYS A 3 53.47 2.02 28.79
N SER A 4 54.43 1.51 28.03
CA SER A 4 54.17 0.74 26.80
C SER A 4 53.63 -0.68 27.07
N ILE A 5 53.90 -1.24 28.25
CA ILE A 5 53.38 -2.57 28.64
C ILE A 5 51.89 -2.49 29.00
N TYR A 6 51.45 -1.39 29.62
CA TYR A 6 50.03 -1.17 29.92
C TYR A 6 49.16 -1.02 28.67
N VAL A 7 49.69 -0.36 27.63
CA VAL A 7 48.97 -0.19 26.35
C VAL A 7 48.76 -1.52 25.64
N ILE A 8 49.76 -2.42 25.69
CA ILE A 8 49.67 -3.75 25.08
C ILE A 8 48.71 -4.65 25.88
N LEU A 9 48.69 -4.58 27.22
CA LEU A 9 47.73 -5.31 28.06
C LEU A 9 46.28 -4.85 27.83
N ILE A 10 46.05 -3.55 27.62
CA ILE A 10 44.72 -3.01 27.31
C ILE A 10 44.25 -3.48 25.92
N LEU A 11 45.15 -3.53 24.93
CA LEU A 11 44.82 -4.03 23.59
C LEU A 11 44.52 -5.53 23.58
N ILE A 12 45.19 -6.34 24.41
CA ILE A 12 44.90 -7.77 24.55
C ILE A 12 43.57 -7.98 25.30
N ALA A 13 43.27 -7.16 26.32
CA ALA A 13 41.98 -7.19 27.01
C ALA A 13 40.81 -6.77 26.09
N LEU A 14 41.02 -5.82 25.16
CA LEU A 14 39.99 -5.44 24.19
C LEU A 14 39.68 -6.53 23.16
N ASN A 15 40.61 -7.45 22.87
CA ASN A 15 40.40 -8.54 21.92
C ASN A 15 39.85 -9.83 22.57
N ALA A 16 39.88 -9.95 23.90
CA ALA A 16 39.42 -11.14 24.64
C ALA A 16 37.97 -11.04 25.16
N VAL A 17 37.28 -9.92 24.96
CA VAL A 17 35.83 -9.78 25.25
C VAL A 17 34.98 -10.04 23.98
N GLY A 18 35.58 -10.67 22.97
CA GLY A 18 34.84 -11.47 22.03
C GLY A 18 34.71 -12.89 22.58
N LEU A 19 33.75 -13.14 23.47
CA LEU A 19 33.08 -14.45 23.63
C LEU A 19 31.95 -14.35 24.67
N ALA A 20 30.74 -14.71 24.24
CA ALA A 20 29.54 -14.98 25.04
C ALA A 20 28.77 -13.79 25.64
N VAL A 21 28.13 -13.01 24.75
CA VAL A 21 26.66 -12.88 24.80
C VAL A 21 26.18 -13.08 23.37
N ALA A 22 25.48 -14.17 23.11
CA ALA A 22 24.69 -14.34 21.90
C ALA A 22 23.53 -13.33 21.98
N ALA A 23 23.83 -12.05 21.72
CA ALA A 23 22.82 -11.07 21.39
C ALA A 23 22.34 -11.48 19.99
N THR A 24 21.17 -12.10 19.94
CA THR A 24 20.42 -12.31 18.71
C THR A 24 20.46 -10.99 17.93
N GLU A 25 21.17 -10.97 16.80
CA GLU A 25 21.12 -9.83 15.89
C GLU A 25 19.63 -9.52 15.64
N PRO A 26 19.18 -8.27 15.78
CA PRO A 26 17.86 -7.92 15.28
C PRO A 26 17.85 -8.33 13.81
N SER A 27 16.96 -9.23 13.46
CA SER A 27 16.81 -9.72 12.09
C SER A 27 16.84 -8.53 11.15
N ALA A 28 17.73 -8.58 10.15
CA ALA A 28 17.83 -7.56 9.13
C ALA A 28 16.42 -7.26 8.60
N GLN A 29 15.92 -6.05 8.90
CA GLN A 29 14.61 -5.62 8.44
C GLN A 29 14.64 -5.62 6.92
N PRO A 30 13.67 -6.26 6.25
CA PRO A 30 13.61 -6.24 4.79
C PRO A 30 13.61 -4.80 4.28
N VAL A 31 14.57 -4.46 3.41
CA VAL A 31 14.58 -3.19 2.71
C VAL A 31 13.33 -3.15 1.81
N PRO A 32 12.47 -2.11 1.90
CA PRO A 32 11.31 -2.01 1.02
C PRO A 32 11.77 -2.01 -0.44
N THR A 33 11.41 -3.05 -1.19
CA THR A 33 11.67 -3.09 -2.62
C THR A 33 10.82 -2.00 -3.27
N ALA A 34 11.45 -1.05 -3.98
CA ALA A 34 10.73 0.04 -4.64
C ALA A 34 9.72 -0.55 -5.64
N PRO A 35 8.40 -0.40 -5.42
CA PRO A 35 7.44 -1.06 -6.29
C PRO A 35 7.23 -0.18 -7.52
N ILE A 36 7.85 -0.58 -8.64
CA ILE A 36 7.40 -0.17 -9.99
C ILE A 36 6.13 -0.98 -10.37
N ALA A 37 5.76 -1.98 -9.55
CA ALA A 37 4.56 -2.80 -9.69
C ALA A 37 3.41 -2.27 -8.82
N THR A 38 2.19 -2.31 -9.35
CA THR A 38 0.99 -2.06 -8.56
C THR A 38 0.84 -3.08 -7.42
N ASN A 39 0.37 -2.64 -6.26
CA ASN A 39 0.04 -3.54 -5.13
C ASN A 39 -1.26 -4.33 -5.37
N LEU A 40 -1.94 -4.10 -6.49
CA LEU A 40 -3.11 -4.87 -6.90
C LEU A 40 -2.66 -6.19 -7.55
N ALA A 41 -2.94 -7.32 -6.89
CA ALA A 41 -2.55 -8.66 -7.36
C ALA A 41 -3.21 -9.05 -8.71
N ALA A 42 -4.37 -8.48 -9.01
CA ALA A 42 -5.04 -8.54 -10.31
C ALA A 42 -5.47 -7.12 -10.72
N GLY A 43 -5.45 -6.81 -12.01
CA GLY A 43 -6.00 -5.56 -12.52
C GLY A 43 -7.50 -5.46 -12.25
N TYR A 44 -8.03 -4.24 -12.18
CA TYR A 44 -9.48 -4.04 -12.06
C TYR A 44 -10.18 -4.59 -13.30
N PRO A 45 -11.30 -5.32 -13.17
CA PRO A 45 -11.99 -5.90 -14.33
C PRO A 45 -12.37 -4.79 -15.32
N ALA A 46 -12.13 -5.01 -16.61
CA ALA A 46 -12.45 -4.02 -17.63
C ALA A 46 -13.97 -3.81 -17.74
N ALA A 47 -14.38 -2.56 -18.01
CA ALA A 47 -15.78 -2.22 -18.25
C ALA A 47 -16.40 -3.06 -19.39
N THR A 48 -15.65 -3.32 -20.46
CA THR A 48 -16.12 -4.15 -21.59
C THR A 48 -16.34 -5.62 -21.23
N ALA A 49 -15.74 -6.11 -20.14
CA ALA A 49 -15.93 -7.48 -19.65
C ALA A 49 -17.05 -7.60 -18.61
N THR A 50 -17.53 -6.48 -18.07
CA THR A 50 -18.47 -6.43 -16.94
C THR A 50 -19.80 -5.80 -17.28
N LEU A 51 -19.81 -4.79 -18.14
CA LEU A 51 -21.01 -4.09 -18.56
C LEU A 51 -21.77 -4.88 -19.62
N PRO A 52 -23.12 -4.76 -19.65
CA PRO A 52 -23.89 -5.26 -20.77
C PRO A 52 -23.47 -4.56 -22.08
N PRO A 53 -23.81 -5.14 -23.24
CA PRO A 53 -23.56 -4.50 -24.51
C PRO A 53 -24.17 -3.10 -24.58
N MET A 54 -23.50 -2.20 -25.29
CA MET A 54 -24.02 -0.86 -25.50
C MET A 54 -25.38 -0.93 -26.23
N PRO A 55 -26.43 -0.28 -25.72
CA PRO A 55 -27.74 -0.31 -26.35
C PRO A 55 -27.71 0.32 -27.75
N THR A 56 -28.29 -0.38 -28.72
CA THR A 56 -28.41 0.12 -30.10
C THR A 56 -29.78 0.76 -30.31
N PRO A 57 -29.85 2.00 -30.81
CA PRO A 57 -31.12 2.66 -31.07
C PRO A 57 -31.91 1.91 -32.16
N PRO A 58 -33.25 1.93 -32.10
CA PRO A 58 -34.08 1.37 -33.15
C PRO A 58 -33.97 2.24 -34.42
N ALA A 59 -34.27 1.65 -35.58
CA ALA A 59 -34.23 2.36 -36.85
C ALA A 59 -35.25 3.52 -36.94
N SER A 60 -36.34 3.45 -36.17
CA SER A 60 -37.37 4.49 -36.09
C SER A 60 -38.06 4.49 -34.73
N ILE A 61 -38.39 5.69 -34.25
CA ILE A 61 -39.20 5.90 -33.04
C ILE A 61 -40.68 5.49 -33.22
N ALA A 62 -41.13 5.33 -34.47
CA ALA A 62 -42.50 4.89 -34.75
C ALA A 62 -42.74 3.42 -34.35
N ASP A 63 -41.69 2.61 -34.23
CA ASP A 63 -41.79 1.27 -33.65
C ASP A 63 -41.78 1.39 -32.12
N ALA A 64 -42.98 1.47 -31.54
CA ALA A 64 -43.16 1.62 -30.10
C ALA A 64 -42.55 0.44 -29.30
N LYS A 65 -42.57 -0.78 -29.84
CA LYS A 65 -42.01 -1.96 -29.17
C LYS A 65 -40.49 -1.90 -29.15
N ALA A 66 -39.87 -1.60 -30.29
CA ALA A 66 -38.42 -1.45 -30.38
C ALA A 66 -37.92 -0.25 -29.56
N THR A 67 -38.68 0.85 -29.54
CA THR A 67 -38.38 2.04 -28.72
C THR A 67 -38.44 1.72 -27.23
N ALA A 68 -39.48 1.03 -26.76
CA ALA A 68 -39.58 0.63 -25.36
C ALA A 68 -38.45 -0.33 -24.95
N ALA A 69 -38.07 -1.27 -25.82
CA ALA A 69 -36.95 -2.17 -25.60
C ALA A 69 -35.61 -1.43 -25.51
N TYR A 70 -35.40 -0.43 -26.38
CA TYR A 70 -34.20 0.41 -26.33
C TYR A 70 -34.12 1.23 -25.04
N ILE A 71 -35.23 1.84 -24.60
CA ILE A 71 -35.29 2.58 -23.33
C ILE A 71 -34.93 1.67 -22.15
N ALA A 72 -35.49 0.47 -22.10
CA ALA A 72 -35.18 -0.51 -21.06
C ALA A 72 -33.70 -0.94 -21.09
N ALA A 73 -33.14 -1.14 -22.29
CA ALA A 73 -31.73 -1.47 -22.45
C ALA A 73 -30.80 -0.32 -22.00
N VAL A 74 -31.16 0.94 -22.30
CA VAL A 74 -30.44 2.13 -21.83
C VAL A 74 -30.47 2.22 -20.30
N ASP A 75 -31.64 2.08 -19.68
CA ASP A 75 -31.75 2.08 -18.21
C ASP A 75 -30.91 0.98 -17.56
N ALA A 76 -30.96 -0.24 -18.09
CA ALA A 76 -30.16 -1.36 -17.59
C ALA A 76 -28.65 -1.10 -17.74
N TYR A 77 -28.22 -0.55 -18.88
CA TYR A 77 -26.81 -0.21 -19.12
C TYR A 77 -26.32 0.87 -18.16
N LEU A 78 -27.11 1.93 -17.94
CA LEU A 78 -26.76 3.01 -17.02
C LEU A 78 -26.66 2.51 -15.57
N LYS A 79 -27.60 1.66 -15.14
CA LYS A 79 -27.56 1.04 -13.80
C LYS A 79 -26.32 0.16 -13.62
N ALA A 80 -26.02 -0.69 -14.60
CA ALA A 80 -24.83 -1.54 -14.55
C ALA A 80 -23.54 -0.69 -14.52
N SER A 81 -23.51 0.39 -15.30
CA SER A 81 -22.38 1.33 -15.34
C SER A 81 -22.17 2.01 -13.99
N GLN A 82 -23.25 2.46 -13.34
CA GLN A 82 -23.16 3.06 -12.01
C GLN A 82 -22.62 2.07 -10.97
N LEU A 83 -23.14 0.84 -10.95
CA LEU A 83 -22.67 -0.21 -10.04
C LEU A 83 -21.18 -0.53 -10.24
N TYR A 84 -20.73 -0.58 -11.50
CA TYR A 84 -19.31 -0.78 -11.82
C TYR A 84 -18.42 0.36 -11.27
N ILE A 85 -18.86 1.61 -11.41
CA ILE A 85 -18.16 2.78 -10.88
C ILE A 85 -18.15 2.79 -9.34
N ASP A 86 -19.28 2.47 -8.73
CA ASP A 86 -19.44 2.45 -7.27
C ASP A 86 -18.56 1.38 -6.64
N ALA A 87 -18.50 0.18 -7.24
CA ALA A 87 -17.61 -0.89 -6.80
C ALA A 87 -16.14 -0.44 -6.82
N ALA A 88 -15.68 0.14 -7.94
CA ALA A 88 -14.31 0.62 -8.08
C ALA A 88 -13.97 1.71 -7.05
N THR A 89 -14.92 2.60 -6.80
CA THR A 89 -14.78 3.68 -5.82
C THR A 89 -14.70 3.13 -4.40
N ASN A 90 -15.52 2.14 -4.04
CA ASN A 90 -15.48 1.50 -2.73
C ASN A 90 -14.14 0.79 -2.49
N ASP A 91 -13.64 0.07 -3.49
CA ASP A 91 -12.34 -0.60 -3.40
C ASP A 91 -11.20 0.41 -3.23
N ALA A 92 -11.22 1.51 -4.01
CA ALA A 92 -10.24 2.59 -3.88
C ALA A 92 -10.28 3.23 -2.47
N ASN A 93 -11.47 3.48 -1.94
CA ASN A 93 -11.64 4.03 -0.58
C ASN A 93 -11.06 3.11 0.49
N LEU A 94 -11.23 1.78 0.35
CA LEU A 94 -10.64 0.81 1.26
C LEU A 94 -9.11 0.86 1.21
N VAL A 95 -8.52 0.89 0.00
CA VAL A 95 -7.07 1.03 -0.16
C VAL A 95 -6.56 2.31 0.50
N ILE A 96 -7.23 3.45 0.28
CA ILE A 96 -6.86 4.73 0.89
C ILE A 96 -6.91 4.64 2.42
N LYS A 97 -7.96 4.03 2.98
CA LYS A 97 -8.10 3.85 4.43
C LYS A 97 -6.91 3.08 5.03
N GLU A 98 -6.54 1.96 4.42
CA GLU A 98 -5.40 1.16 4.88
C GLU A 98 -4.07 1.92 4.75
N ARG A 99 -3.90 2.70 3.69
CA ARG A 99 -2.70 3.54 3.52
C ARG A 99 -2.62 4.66 4.55
N ASN A 100 -3.74 5.28 4.90
CA ASN A 100 -3.77 6.28 5.96
C ASN A 100 -3.40 5.67 7.32
N ALA A 101 -3.89 4.46 7.64
CA ALA A 101 -3.52 3.76 8.87
C ALA A 101 -2.02 3.40 8.92
N ALA A 102 -1.43 3.00 7.78
CA ALA A 102 0.00 2.74 7.67
C ALA A 102 0.85 4.02 7.88
N ILE A 103 0.41 5.15 7.32
CA ILE A 103 1.05 6.46 7.54
C ILE A 103 0.99 6.85 9.02
N GLU A 104 -0.16 6.66 9.67
CA GLU A 104 -0.31 6.94 11.09
C GLU A 104 0.65 6.08 11.93
N SER A 105 0.73 4.78 11.64
CA SER A 105 1.65 3.86 12.32
C SER A 105 3.11 4.26 12.11
N ALA A 106 3.49 4.69 10.89
CA ALA A 106 4.83 5.17 10.60
C ALA A 106 5.18 6.45 11.37
N ASN A 107 4.22 7.39 11.46
CA ASN A 107 4.38 8.61 12.24
C ASN A 107 4.54 8.31 13.75
N GLN A 108 3.77 7.36 14.28
CA GLN A 108 3.91 6.91 15.67
C GLN A 108 5.29 6.27 15.93
N ALA A 109 5.78 5.43 15.02
CA ALA A 109 7.11 4.83 15.13
C ALA A 109 8.22 5.88 15.11
N ALA A 110 8.14 6.86 14.20
CA ALA A 110 9.10 7.97 14.13
C ALA A 110 9.06 8.84 15.40
N ALA A 111 7.85 9.14 15.92
CA ALA A 111 7.69 9.89 17.16
C ALA A 111 8.29 9.14 18.37
N ALA A 112 8.04 7.84 18.49
CA ALA A 112 8.60 6.99 19.54
C ALA A 112 10.14 6.94 19.48
N TYR A 113 10.71 6.80 18.27
CA TYR A 113 12.15 6.86 18.05
C TYR A 113 12.74 8.19 18.53
N ASN A 114 12.18 9.32 18.09
CA ASN A 114 12.67 10.64 18.47
C ASN A 114 12.56 10.88 19.98
N ALA A 115 11.46 10.45 20.60
CA ALA A 115 11.26 10.53 22.04
C ALA A 115 12.27 9.69 22.83
N PHE A 116 12.57 8.47 22.37
CA PHE A 116 13.56 7.58 23.01
C PHE A 116 14.95 8.22 23.06
N PHE A 117 15.40 8.81 21.95
CA PHE A 117 16.70 9.47 21.89
C PHE A 117 16.70 10.91 22.42
N LYS A 118 15.56 11.40 22.95
CA LYS A 118 15.37 12.81 23.34
C LYS A 118 15.87 13.77 22.25
N ILE A 119 15.63 13.40 21.00
CA ILE A 119 15.90 14.27 19.86
C ILE A 119 14.78 15.29 19.91
N ASP A 120 14.96 16.30 20.75
CA ASP A 120 14.14 17.49 20.72
C ASP A 120 14.22 18.02 19.30
N THR A 121 13.07 18.11 18.64
CA THR A 121 12.94 18.85 17.40
C THR A 121 13.21 20.31 17.74
N LYS A 122 14.50 20.68 17.77
CA LYS A 122 14.92 22.07 17.70
C LYS A 122 14.40 22.58 16.36
N LYS A 123 13.18 23.13 16.40
CA LYS A 123 12.57 23.90 15.33
C LYS A 123 13.48 25.04 14.92
#